data_AF-A0A2D6Y501-F1
#
_entry.id   AF-A0A2D6Y501-F1
#
_cell.length_a   1.000
_cell.length_b   1.000
_cell.length_c   1.000
_cell.angle_alpha   90.00
_cell.angle_beta   90.00
_cell.angle_gamma   90.00
#
_symmetry.space_group_name_H-M   'P 1'
#
loop_
_entity.id
_entity.type
_entity.pdbx_description
1 polymer ?
#
loop_
_entity_poly.entity_id
_entity_poly.type
_entity_poly.pdbx_seq_one_letter_code
_entity_poly.pdbx_strand_id
1 'polypeptide(L)'
;MLSDEVSSALWTLHSGWLGAELAHQWRRHLQEQVDWQQPTVQVYGRRHPVPRLTTFLAEEGLRYRYSGTVHNGEGWPLWFRPLLDRVNEACDVRFNGCLLNLYRNGDDRMGWHADDEPEIDQQCPIASLSLGGSRDFVLRERAALKRKVSLQLSDGDLLVMHPGCQQRWMHSLPTRRRVLSTRINLTFRCFQSA
;
A
#
# COMPACT_ATOMS: atom_id res chain seq x y z
N MET A 1 26.85 -6.35 15.87
CA MET A 1 26.87 -5.15 15.01
C MET A 1 26.53 -5.42 13.53
N LEU A 2 26.27 -6.67 13.10
CA LEU A 2 25.88 -6.98 11.71
C LEU A 2 24.36 -6.96 11.45
N SER A 3 23.53 -6.63 12.45
CA SER A 3 22.07 -6.73 12.31
C SER A 3 21.42 -5.48 11.70
N ASP A 4 21.97 -4.29 11.93
CA ASP A 4 21.28 -3.03 11.61
C ASP A 4 21.48 -2.57 10.17
N GLU A 5 22.62 -2.88 9.54
CA GLU A 5 22.88 -2.54 8.13
C GLU A 5 21.99 -3.31 7.14
N VAL A 6 21.57 -4.53 7.46
CA VAL A 6 20.70 -5.32 6.55
C VAL A 6 19.24 -4.82 6.57
N SER A 7 18.86 -4.00 7.55
CA SER A 7 17.50 -3.46 7.65
C SER A 7 17.22 -2.34 6.66
N SER A 8 18.23 -1.53 6.31
CA SER A 8 18.06 -0.40 5.38
C SER A 8 18.10 -0.84 3.91
N ALA A 9 18.54 -2.07 3.62
CA ALA A 9 18.64 -2.57 2.25
C ALA A 9 17.29 -3.04 1.67
N LEU A 10 16.29 -3.34 2.50
CA LEU A 10 15.03 -3.96 2.04
C LEU A 10 13.88 -2.96 1.85
N TRP A 11 14.06 -1.70 2.23
CA TRP A 11 13.12 -0.64 1.89
C TRP A 11 13.80 0.72 1.87
N THR A 12 13.23 1.65 1.12
CA THR A 12 13.67 3.05 1.05
C THR A 12 12.46 3.95 1.28
N LEU A 13 12.62 4.94 2.15
CA LEU A 13 11.60 5.97 2.39
C LEU A 13 12.06 7.28 1.75
N HIS A 14 11.29 7.77 0.78
CA HIS A 14 11.46 9.08 0.17
C HIS A 14 10.45 10.05 0.81
N SER A 15 10.90 10.75 1.85
CA SER A 15 10.06 11.71 2.56
C SER A 15 9.71 12.91 1.69
N GLY A 16 8.42 13.30 1.66
CA GLY A 16 7.93 14.42 0.85
C GLY A 16 8.16 14.25 -0.65
N TRP A 17 8.28 13.01 -1.14
CA TRP A 17 8.54 12.70 -2.55
C TRP A 17 7.53 13.35 -3.50
N LEU A 18 6.25 13.35 -3.11
CA LEU A 18 5.23 14.17 -3.73
C LEU A 18 5.10 15.47 -2.94
N GLY A 19 5.50 16.59 -3.54
CA GLY A 19 5.45 17.90 -2.91
C GLY A 19 4.04 18.24 -2.39
N ALA A 20 3.97 18.98 -1.27
CA ALA A 20 2.75 19.19 -0.49
C ALA A 20 1.53 19.66 -1.31
N GLU A 21 1.74 20.55 -2.29
CA GLU A 21 0.67 21.03 -3.16
C GLU A 21 0.09 19.91 -4.03
N LEU A 22 0.95 19.13 -4.70
CA LEU A 22 0.53 17.99 -5.51
C LEU A 22 -0.09 16.89 -4.65
N ALA A 23 0.47 16.61 -3.47
CA ALA A 23 -0.09 15.64 -2.53
C ALA A 23 -1.51 16.03 -2.10
N HIS A 24 -1.74 17.32 -1.82
CA HIS A 24 -3.06 17.85 -1.51
C HIS A 24 -4.03 17.71 -2.69
N GLN A 25 -3.61 18.08 -3.91
CA GLN A 25 -4.43 17.98 -5.12
C GLN A 25 -4.82 16.53 -5.40
N TRP A 26 -3.86 15.59 -5.37
CA TRP A 26 -4.12 14.17 -5.58
C TRP A 26 -5.03 13.58 -4.52
N ARG A 27 -4.82 13.93 -3.25
CA ARG A 27 -5.69 13.49 -2.17
C ARG A 27 -7.14 13.91 -2.43
N ARG A 28 -7.37 15.18 -2.74
CA ARG A 28 -8.72 15.69 -3.04
C ARG A 28 -9.30 14.97 -4.25
N HIS A 29 -8.54 14.85 -5.33
CA HIS A 29 -8.99 14.22 -6.57
C HIS A 29 -9.37 12.75 -6.35
N LEU A 30 -8.57 11.99 -5.61
CA LEU A 30 -8.86 10.60 -5.26
C LEU A 30 -10.09 10.46 -4.35
N GLN A 31 -10.34 11.41 -3.45
CA GLN A 31 -11.57 11.40 -2.64
C GLN A 31 -12.84 11.62 -3.50
N GLU A 32 -12.72 12.37 -4.60
CA GLU A 32 -13.83 12.72 -5.48
C GLU A 32 -14.06 11.70 -6.62
N GLN A 33 -13.00 11.16 -7.21
CA GLN A 33 -13.08 10.31 -8.41
C GLN A 33 -13.19 8.80 -8.14
N VAL A 34 -12.73 8.35 -6.96
CA VAL A 34 -12.70 6.93 -6.64
C VAL A 34 -14.02 6.51 -6.00
N ASP A 35 -14.62 5.44 -6.53
CA ASP A 35 -15.72 4.73 -5.89
C ASP A 35 -15.17 3.84 -4.75
N TRP A 36 -15.18 4.39 -3.53
CA TRP A 36 -14.62 3.74 -2.34
C TRP A 36 -15.57 2.69 -1.77
N GLN A 37 -15.12 1.43 -1.71
CA GLN A 37 -15.92 0.31 -1.21
C GLN A 37 -15.44 -0.16 0.17
N GLN A 38 -16.36 -0.65 1.01
CA GLN A 38 -16.01 -1.31 2.28
C GLN A 38 -16.28 -2.82 2.20
N PRO A 39 -15.33 -3.63 1.70
CA PRO A 39 -15.55 -5.06 1.57
C PRO A 39 -15.71 -5.72 2.93
N THR A 40 -16.34 -6.90 2.92
CA THR A 40 -16.56 -7.72 4.10
C THR A 40 -15.73 -8.99 4.01
N VAL A 41 -14.97 -9.28 5.05
CA VAL A 41 -14.16 -10.51 5.16
C VAL A 41 -14.73 -11.43 6.22
N GLN A 42 -14.51 -12.73 6.07
CA GLN A 42 -14.86 -13.72 7.09
C GLN A 42 -13.67 -13.97 8.00
N VAL A 43 -13.83 -13.74 9.30
CA VAL A 43 -12.81 -13.99 10.32
C VAL A 43 -13.48 -14.80 11.43
N TYR A 44 -12.91 -15.97 11.76
CA TYR A 44 -13.47 -16.92 12.74
C TYR A 44 -14.96 -17.24 12.49
N GLY A 45 -15.33 -17.46 11.21
CA GLY A 45 -16.70 -17.78 10.81
C GLY A 45 -17.66 -16.60 10.75
N ARG A 46 -17.29 -15.42 11.26
CA ARG A 46 -18.14 -14.21 11.28
C ARG A 46 -17.73 -13.23 10.18
N ARG A 47 -18.71 -12.58 9.58
CA ARG A 47 -18.51 -11.54 8.56
C ARG A 47 -18.28 -10.20 9.24
N HIS A 48 -17.15 -9.57 8.93
CA HIS A 48 -16.79 -8.26 9.46
C HIS A 48 -16.43 -7.32 8.31
N PRO A 49 -16.89 -6.06 8.32
CA PRO A 49 -16.41 -5.07 7.37
C PRO A 49 -14.92 -4.85 7.64
N VAL A 50 -14.12 -4.76 6.56
CA VAL A 50 -12.72 -4.39 6.73
C VAL A 50 -12.64 -2.98 7.32
N PRO A 51 -11.70 -2.70 8.24
CA PRO A 51 -11.62 -1.41 8.91
C PRO A 51 -10.83 -0.41 8.04
N ARG A 52 -11.33 -0.15 6.81
CA ARG A 52 -10.88 0.84 5.82
C ARG A 52 -11.80 0.78 4.60
N LEU A 53 -11.74 1.77 3.72
CA LEU A 53 -12.30 1.66 2.38
C LEU A 53 -11.20 1.29 1.38
N THR A 54 -11.57 0.61 0.31
CA THR A 54 -10.63 0.16 -0.71
C THR A 54 -11.22 0.26 -2.12
N THR A 55 -10.32 0.38 -3.08
CA THR A 55 -10.58 0.07 -4.49
C THR A 55 -9.30 -0.50 -5.09
N PHE A 56 -9.40 -1.16 -6.24
CA PHE A 56 -8.25 -1.69 -6.95
C PHE A 56 -8.27 -1.16 -8.38
N LEU A 57 -7.18 -0.56 -8.81
CA LEU A 57 -6.97 -0.11 -10.18
C LEU A 57 -5.90 -1.02 -10.81
N ALA A 58 -6.11 -1.42 -12.05
CA ALA A 58 -5.23 -2.37 -12.71
C ALA A 58 -5.17 -2.13 -14.21
N GLU A 59 -4.06 -2.56 -14.81
CA GLU A 59 -3.90 -2.64 -16.25
C GLU A 59 -4.98 -3.53 -16.89
N GLU A 60 -5.40 -3.17 -18.10
CA GLU A 60 -6.43 -3.90 -18.83
C GLU A 60 -6.01 -5.35 -19.06
N GLY A 61 -6.91 -6.29 -18.74
CA GLY A 61 -6.66 -7.72 -18.90
C GLY A 61 -5.85 -8.36 -17.76
N LEU A 62 -5.37 -7.58 -16.78
CA LEU A 62 -4.73 -8.17 -15.59
C LEU A 62 -5.76 -8.92 -14.74
N ARG A 63 -5.53 -10.21 -14.51
CA ARG A 63 -6.33 -11.01 -13.56
C ARG A 63 -5.72 -10.92 -12.16
N TYR A 64 -6.53 -10.52 -11.19
CA TYR A 64 -6.09 -10.44 -9.79
C TYR A 64 -7.15 -11.00 -8.84
N ARG A 65 -6.71 -11.48 -7.68
CA ARG A 65 -7.61 -11.97 -6.63
C ARG A 65 -7.77 -10.92 -5.55
N TYR A 66 -9.00 -10.57 -5.24
CA TYR A 66 -9.31 -9.67 -4.13
C TYR A 66 -10.54 -10.15 -3.37
N SER A 67 -10.41 -10.27 -2.03
CA SER A 67 -11.47 -10.79 -1.14
C SER A 67 -12.01 -12.17 -1.52
N GLY A 68 -11.17 -13.03 -2.11
CA GLY A 68 -11.52 -14.39 -2.54
C GLY A 68 -12.11 -14.48 -3.95
N THR A 69 -12.48 -13.35 -4.56
CA THR A 69 -13.02 -13.28 -5.92
C THR A 69 -11.92 -12.89 -6.91
N VAL A 70 -11.98 -13.46 -8.12
CA VAL A 70 -11.11 -13.07 -9.23
C VAL A 70 -11.75 -11.90 -9.96
N HIS A 71 -10.97 -10.85 -10.19
CA HIS A 71 -11.35 -9.64 -10.90
C HIS A 71 -10.45 -9.47 -12.12
N ASN A 72 -10.93 -8.72 -13.12
CA ASN A 72 -10.15 -8.33 -14.28
C ASN A 72 -9.91 -6.82 -14.21
N GLY A 73 -8.69 -6.39 -14.51
CA GLY A 73 -8.37 -4.98 -14.65
C GLY A 73 -9.09 -4.38 -15.85
N GLU A 74 -9.70 -3.22 -15.63
CA GLU A 74 -10.47 -2.46 -16.61
C GLU A 74 -9.61 -1.42 -17.34
N GLY A 75 -8.30 -1.40 -17.05
CA GLY A 75 -7.37 -0.38 -17.52
C GLY A 75 -7.25 0.81 -16.57
N TRP A 76 -6.19 1.58 -16.77
CA TRP A 76 -5.91 2.77 -15.96
C TRP A 76 -6.80 3.94 -16.36
N PRO A 77 -7.55 4.55 -15.43
CA PRO A 77 -8.26 5.79 -15.69
C PRO A 77 -7.29 6.85 -16.22
N LEU A 78 -7.68 7.61 -17.24
CA LEU A 78 -6.81 8.62 -17.86
C LEU A 78 -6.26 9.62 -16.84
N TRP A 79 -7.09 10.00 -15.87
CA TRP A 79 -6.71 10.91 -14.80
C TRP A 79 -5.67 10.33 -13.84
N PHE A 80 -5.52 9.00 -13.74
CA PHE A 80 -4.57 8.35 -12.84
C PHE A 80 -3.18 8.17 -13.44
N ARG A 81 -3.09 8.10 -14.77
CA ARG A 81 -1.84 7.83 -15.52
C ARG A 81 -0.67 8.74 -15.12
N PRO A 82 -0.84 10.07 -14.95
CA PRO A 82 0.29 10.92 -14.57
C PRO A 82 0.93 10.56 -13.23
N LEU A 83 0.14 10.06 -12.26
CA LEU A 83 0.68 9.59 -10.98
C LEU A 83 1.38 8.24 -11.14
N LEU A 84 0.78 7.33 -11.90
CA LEU A 84 1.36 6.03 -12.21
C LEU A 84 2.72 6.19 -12.90
N ASP A 85 2.81 7.02 -13.93
CA ASP A 85 4.04 7.26 -14.69
C ASP A 85 5.16 7.80 -13.79
N ARG A 86 4.83 8.75 -12.90
CA ARG A 86 5.80 9.31 -11.94
C ARG A 86 6.30 8.27 -10.94
N VAL A 87 5.42 7.38 -10.45
CA VAL A 87 5.81 6.30 -9.54
C VAL A 87 6.64 5.25 -10.27
N ASN A 88 6.28 4.91 -11.51
CA ASN A 88 7.04 4.01 -12.37
C ASN A 88 8.47 4.54 -12.60
N GLU A 89 8.61 5.82 -12.96
CA GLU A 89 9.89 6.48 -13.17
C GLU A 89 10.76 6.47 -11.89
N ALA A 90 10.16 6.79 -10.74
CA ALA A 90 10.90 6.80 -9.47
C ALA A 90 11.38 5.40 -9.01
N CYS A 91 10.73 4.34 -9.48
CA CYS A 91 11.06 2.97 -9.10
C CYS A 91 11.81 2.20 -10.20
N ASP A 92 11.96 2.78 -11.39
CA ASP A 92 12.44 2.09 -12.62
C ASP A 92 11.68 0.77 -12.90
N VAL A 93 10.36 0.80 -12.71
CA VAL A 93 9.49 -0.39 -12.76
C VAL A 93 8.15 -0.02 -13.40
N ARG A 94 7.57 -0.96 -14.15
CA ARG A 94 6.22 -0.82 -14.74
C ARG A 94 5.18 -1.52 -13.88
N PHE A 95 4.60 -0.80 -12.91
CA PHE A 95 3.51 -1.35 -12.10
C PHE A 95 2.26 -1.58 -12.94
N ASN A 96 1.60 -2.73 -12.74
CA ASN A 96 0.38 -3.12 -13.46
C ASN A 96 -0.85 -3.29 -12.55
N GLY A 97 -0.71 -3.13 -11.23
CA GLY A 97 -1.83 -3.06 -10.31
C GLY A 97 -1.57 -2.14 -9.11
N CYS A 98 -2.63 -1.49 -8.61
CA CYS A 98 -2.57 -0.56 -7.50
C CYS A 98 -3.77 -0.74 -6.58
N LEU A 99 -3.51 -1.17 -5.33
CA LEU A 99 -4.52 -1.20 -4.27
C LEU A 99 -4.58 0.14 -3.58
N LEU A 100 -5.73 0.79 -3.64
CA LEU A 100 -6.00 2.02 -2.92
C LEU A 100 -6.67 1.68 -1.59
N ASN A 101 -6.20 2.30 -0.51
CA ASN A 101 -6.78 2.17 0.82
C ASN A 101 -7.06 3.56 1.39
N LEU A 102 -8.29 3.83 1.81
CA LEU A 102 -8.68 5.02 2.55
C LEU A 102 -8.96 4.64 4.00
N TYR A 103 -8.17 5.21 4.90
CA TYR A 103 -8.33 5.11 6.34
C TYR A 103 -9.02 6.39 6.80
N ARG A 104 -10.28 6.29 7.22
CA ARG A 104 -11.11 7.45 7.59
C ARG A 104 -10.51 8.22 8.75
N ASN A 105 -9.96 7.49 9.72
CA ASN A 105 -9.27 7.98 10.90
C ASN A 105 -8.35 6.88 11.50
N GLY A 106 -7.93 7.06 12.74
CA GLY A 106 -7.09 6.14 13.49
C GLY A 106 -7.72 4.81 13.94
N ASP A 107 -9.04 4.64 13.85
CA ASP A 107 -9.72 3.37 14.12
C ASP A 107 -9.57 2.37 12.97
N ASP A 108 -9.52 2.90 11.75
CA ASP A 108 -9.20 2.15 10.54
C ASP A 108 -7.73 1.68 10.57
N ARG A 109 -7.51 0.44 10.13
CA ARG A 109 -6.26 -0.29 10.33
C ARG A 109 -6.03 -1.37 9.28
N MET A 110 -4.80 -1.87 9.24
CA MET A 110 -4.47 -3.11 8.55
C MET A 110 -3.64 -3.98 9.51
N GLY A 111 -4.08 -5.22 9.69
CA GLY A 111 -3.41 -6.19 10.57
C GLY A 111 -2.03 -6.58 10.06
N TRP A 112 -1.33 -7.42 10.81
CA TRP A 112 -0.07 -8.00 10.35
C TRP A 112 -0.30 -8.85 9.11
N HIS A 113 0.39 -8.50 8.02
CA HIS A 113 0.39 -9.22 6.75
C HIS A 113 1.75 -9.06 6.06
N ALA A 114 1.98 -9.83 5.01
CA ALA A 114 2.99 -9.56 4.00
C ALA A 114 2.27 -9.61 2.65
N ASP A 115 2.76 -8.85 1.67
CA ASP A 115 2.22 -8.89 0.31
C ASP A 115 2.90 -10.04 -0.46
N ASP A 116 2.64 -11.28 -0.02
CA ASP A 116 3.23 -12.51 -0.51
C ASP A 116 2.25 -13.40 -1.30
N GLU A 117 1.18 -12.78 -1.83
CA GLU A 117 0.24 -13.46 -2.72
C GLU A 117 0.97 -14.04 -3.96
N PRO A 118 0.67 -15.28 -4.37
CA PRO A 118 1.35 -15.94 -5.49
C PRO A 118 1.28 -15.17 -6.81
N GLU A 119 0.22 -14.39 -7.01
CA GLU A 119 0.01 -13.58 -8.22
C GLU A 119 0.92 -12.35 -8.28
N ILE A 120 1.52 -11.92 -7.16
CA ILE A 120 2.44 -10.77 -7.11
C ILE A 120 3.84 -11.23 -7.51
N ASP A 121 4.47 -10.49 -8.43
CA ASP A 121 5.87 -10.69 -8.79
C ASP A 121 6.79 -10.21 -7.65
N GLN A 122 7.32 -11.19 -6.91
CA GLN A 122 8.20 -10.98 -5.77
C GLN A 122 9.62 -10.52 -6.16
N GLN A 123 9.95 -10.49 -7.45
CA GLN A 123 11.20 -9.93 -7.97
C GLN A 123 11.09 -8.42 -8.23
N CYS A 124 9.89 -7.87 -8.22
CA CYS A 124 9.65 -6.44 -8.32
C CYS A 124 9.50 -5.80 -6.92
N PRO A 125 9.87 -4.52 -6.76
CA PRO A 125 9.54 -3.77 -5.56
C PRO A 125 8.03 -3.55 -5.44
N ILE A 126 7.60 -3.15 -4.25
CA ILE A 126 6.25 -2.62 -3.99
C ILE A 126 6.41 -1.14 -3.60
N ALA A 127 5.72 -0.25 -4.32
CA ALA A 127 5.73 1.17 -4.01
C ALA A 127 4.46 1.57 -3.25
N SER A 128 4.62 2.30 -2.14
CA SER A 128 3.55 2.68 -1.23
C SER A 128 3.56 4.20 -1.03
N LEU A 129 2.66 4.90 -1.71
CA LEU A 129 2.49 6.36 -1.61
C LEU A 129 1.43 6.68 -0.55
N SER A 130 1.78 7.56 0.41
CA SER A 130 0.90 8.03 1.47
C SER A 130 0.45 9.46 1.23
N LEU A 131 -0.85 9.73 1.37
CA LEU A 131 -1.46 11.05 1.23
C LEU A 131 -2.35 11.37 2.44
N GLY A 132 -2.25 12.57 2.97
CA GLY A 132 -3.02 13.08 4.10
C GLY A 132 -2.44 12.71 5.48
N GLY A 133 -3.30 12.20 6.36
CA GLY A 133 -2.97 11.96 7.76
C GLY A 133 -1.78 11.03 7.96
N SER A 134 -0.79 11.47 8.74
CA SER A 134 0.38 10.65 9.05
C SER A 134 0.01 9.43 9.89
N ARG A 135 0.62 8.28 9.60
CA ARG A 135 0.37 7.02 10.33
C ARG A 135 1.67 6.24 10.54
N ASP A 136 1.74 5.57 11.69
CA ASP A 136 2.79 4.59 11.95
C ASP A 136 2.58 3.37 11.06
N PHE A 137 3.58 3.06 10.23
CA PHE A 137 3.73 1.80 9.51
C PHE A 137 4.76 0.96 10.24
N VAL A 138 4.34 -0.20 10.75
CA VAL A 138 5.20 -1.02 11.60
C VAL A 138 5.57 -2.30 10.87
N LEU A 139 6.87 -2.54 10.76
CA LEU A 139 7.48 -3.77 10.25
C LEU A 139 7.87 -4.67 11.43
N ARG A 140 7.67 -5.98 11.28
CA ARG A 140 8.09 -7.03 12.22
C ARG A 140 8.75 -8.17 11.48
N GLU A 141 9.94 -8.56 11.90
CA GLU A 141 10.66 -9.67 11.28
C GLU A 141 9.92 -11.00 11.53
N ARG A 142 9.74 -11.80 10.48
CA ARG A 142 9.02 -13.09 10.54
C ARG A 142 9.71 -14.09 11.47
N ALA A 143 11.04 -14.22 11.33
CA ALA A 143 11.84 -15.18 12.11
C ALA A 143 12.13 -14.72 13.56
N ALA A 144 12.08 -13.41 13.81
CA ALA A 144 12.41 -12.82 15.11
C ALA A 144 11.32 -11.83 15.55
N LEU A 145 10.24 -12.35 16.15
CA LEU A 145 9.05 -11.56 16.50
C LEU A 145 9.30 -10.32 17.39
N LYS A 146 10.45 -10.26 18.07
CA LYS A 146 10.87 -9.13 18.90
C LYS A 146 11.44 -7.95 18.10
N ARG A 147 11.94 -8.19 16.88
CA ARG A 147 12.50 -7.12 16.04
C ARG A 147 11.38 -6.39 15.31
N LYS A 148 11.24 -5.10 15.63
CA LYS A 148 10.25 -4.22 15.01
C LYS A 148 10.90 -2.92 14.58
N VAL A 149 10.47 -2.40 13.44
CA VAL A 149 10.81 -1.06 12.95
C VAL A 149 9.51 -0.30 12.75
N SER A 150 9.45 0.95 13.21
CA SER A 150 8.30 1.81 13.00
C SER A 150 8.72 2.98 12.12
N LEU A 151 8.05 3.15 11.00
CA LEU A 151 8.20 4.27 10.09
C LEU A 151 6.97 5.16 10.23
N GLN A 152 7.15 6.46 10.45
CA GLN A 152 6.06 7.39 10.32
C GLN A 152 5.94 7.75 8.84
N LEU A 153 4.80 7.41 8.23
CA LEU A 153 4.52 7.77 6.84
C LEU A 153 3.63 9.01 6.83
N SER A 154 4.14 10.09 6.27
CA SER A 154 3.53 11.41 6.20
C SER A 154 2.95 11.72 4.81
N ASP A 155 2.34 12.89 4.67
CA ASP A 155 1.74 13.34 3.41
C ASP A 155 2.81 13.48 2.32
N GLY A 156 2.59 12.80 1.19
CA GLY A 156 3.51 12.79 0.05
C GLY A 156 4.68 11.81 0.15
N ASP A 157 4.79 11.05 1.23
CA ASP A 157 5.87 10.06 1.40
C ASP A 157 5.68 8.86 0.47
N LEU A 158 6.78 8.46 -0.19
CA LEU A 158 6.86 7.22 -0.98
C LEU A 158 7.76 6.21 -0.27
N LEU A 159 7.17 5.12 0.21
CA LEU A 159 7.91 3.97 0.74
C LEU A 159 8.04 2.90 -0.34
N VAL A 160 9.26 2.58 -0.74
CA VAL A 160 9.57 1.48 -1.67
C VAL A 160 10.05 0.29 -0.85
N MET A 161 9.33 -0.83 -0.90
CA MET A 161 9.73 -2.10 -0.30
C MET A 161 10.37 -2.97 -1.38
N HIS A 162 11.67 -3.22 -1.27
CA HIS A 162 12.46 -3.93 -2.26
C HIS A 162 12.24 -5.44 -2.21
N PRO A 163 12.62 -6.19 -3.28
CA PRO A 163 12.60 -7.65 -3.27
C PRO A 163 13.30 -8.22 -2.02
N GLY A 164 12.74 -9.27 -1.43
CA GLY A 164 13.19 -9.81 -0.14
C GLY A 164 12.46 -9.24 1.09
N CYS A 165 11.80 -8.08 0.95
CA CYS A 165 11.09 -7.44 2.08
C CYS A 165 9.93 -8.30 2.58
N GLN A 166 9.02 -8.74 1.70
CA GLN A 166 7.81 -9.48 2.09
C GLN A 166 8.12 -10.89 2.62
N GLN A 167 9.22 -11.50 2.16
CA GLN A 167 9.71 -12.79 2.64
C GLN A 167 10.24 -12.70 4.08
N ARG A 168 10.88 -11.59 4.43
CA ARG A 168 11.53 -11.41 5.73
C ARG A 168 10.66 -10.69 6.76
N TRP A 169 9.82 -9.76 6.32
CA TRP A 169 9.07 -8.85 7.17
C TRP A 169 7.57 -8.95 6.93
N MET A 170 6.82 -8.94 8.02
CA MET A 170 5.41 -8.59 7.99
C MET A 170 5.28 -7.11 8.32
N HIS A 171 4.21 -6.48 7.84
CA HIS A 171 3.91 -5.09 8.15
C HIS A 171 2.45 -4.91 8.57
N SER A 172 2.18 -3.78 9.24
CA SER A 172 0.84 -3.41 9.70
C SER A 172 0.69 -1.89 9.77
N LEU A 173 -0.56 -1.46 9.70
CA LEU A 173 -0.97 -0.10 10.03
C LEU A 173 -1.86 -0.15 11.27
N PRO A 174 -1.28 -0.12 12.49
CA PRO A 174 -2.02 -0.36 13.73
C PRO A 174 -3.01 0.77 14.04
N THR A 175 -4.01 0.46 14.87
CA THR A 175 -4.94 1.46 15.42
C THR A 175 -4.19 2.54 16.18
N ARG A 176 -4.57 3.79 15.93
CA ARG A 176 -4.07 4.99 16.59
C ARG A 176 -5.23 5.95 16.83
N ARG A 177 -6.07 5.66 17.84
CA ARG A 177 -7.35 6.37 18.09
C ARG A 177 -7.27 7.90 18.21
N ARG A 178 -6.08 8.46 18.46
CA ARG A 178 -5.86 9.92 18.49
C ARG A 178 -5.70 10.56 17.11
N VAL A 179 -5.52 9.77 16.05
CA VAL A 179 -5.45 10.27 14.68
C VAL A 179 -6.87 10.48 14.16
N LEU A 180 -7.23 11.73 13.92
CA LEU A 180 -8.56 12.11 13.42
C LEU A 180 -8.56 12.40 11.91
N SER A 181 -7.38 12.61 11.32
CA SER A 181 -7.20 12.90 9.91
C SER A 181 -7.36 11.65 9.03
N THR A 182 -7.97 11.83 7.87
CA THR A 182 -8.05 10.80 6.82
C THR A 182 -6.71 10.59 6.13
N ARG A 183 -6.39 9.35 5.80
CA ARG A 183 -5.20 8.94 5.03
C ARG A 183 -5.62 8.12 3.82
N ILE A 184 -5.08 8.45 2.65
CA ILE A 184 -5.14 7.61 1.46
C ILE A 184 -3.77 6.99 1.23
N ASN A 185 -3.75 5.71 0.85
CA ASN A 185 -2.55 4.96 0.54
C ASN A 185 -2.72 4.26 -0.80
N LEU A 186 -1.74 4.40 -1.67
CA LEU A 186 -1.68 3.74 -2.96
C LEU A 186 -0.54 2.74 -2.94
N THR A 187 -0.86 1.44 -3.01
CA THR A 187 0.15 0.38 -3.04
C THR A 187 0.23 -0.21 -4.44
N PHE A 188 1.27 0.18 -5.18
CA PHE A 188 1.57 -0.26 -6.53
C PHE A 188 2.39 -1.55 -6.51
N ARG A 189 2.03 -2.50 -7.37
CA ARG A 189 2.64 -3.82 -7.45
C ARG A 189 2.75 -4.27 -8.91
N CYS A 190 3.70 -5.18 -9.13
CA CYS A 190 3.75 -5.97 -10.35
C CYS A 190 3.09 -7.31 -10.08
N PHE A 191 2.20 -7.70 -10.97
CA PHE A 191 1.53 -8.99 -10.98
C PHE A 191 2.06 -9.80 -12.14
N GLN A 192 2.21 -11.10 -11.91
CA GLN A 192 2.62 -12.04 -12.95
C GLN A 192 1.57 -12.07 -14.05
N SER A 193 2.00 -11.94 -15.30
CA SER A 193 1.12 -12.23 -16.43
C SER A 193 0.78 -13.72 -16.44
N ALA A 194 -0.49 -14.02 -16.67
CA ALA A 194 -0.97 -15.39 -16.85
C ALA A 194 -0.49 -15.99 -18.18
#